data_AF-A0A559RCI2-F1
#
_entry.id   AF-A0A559RCI2-F1
#
_cell.length_a   1.000
_cell.length_b   1.000
_cell.length_c   1.000
_cell.angle_alpha   90.00
_cell.angle_beta   90.00
_cell.angle_gamma   90.00
#
_symmetry.space_group_name_H-M   'P 1'
#
loop_
_entity.id
_entity.type
_entity.pdbx_description
1 polymer ?
#
loop_
_entity_poly.entity_id
_entity_poly.type
_entity_poly.pdbx_seq_one_letter_code
_entity_poly.pdbx_strand_id
1 'polypeptide(L)'
;MLRDLYTVDILTLTFIGCLIIVALSKTLFTKRFNEFILLLFNSRHTNLYIKEQRFFDLFEGLLFLNFILNLGLLLHTYLNEQSLNRLPQVDVFKYALLIGLFLILKVLFERLLSSVLDIEPIIDKYIFEKTSFQNFVGLVLLPINALLIYTLTPNQTLLITLLAILLALQFFGLFLFIKNNLNVFRKSLFYFILYLCTLEIAPYVVLYKIITTNWV
;
A
#
# COMPACT_ATOMS: atom_id res chain seq x y z
N MET A 1 -31.77 -9.47 7.25
CA MET A 1 -31.94 -9.31 5.79
C MET A 1 -30.70 -9.89 5.13
N LEU A 2 -30.82 -11.03 4.43
CA LEU A 2 -29.72 -11.53 3.60
C LEU A 2 -29.56 -10.55 2.42
N ARG A 3 -28.36 -10.00 2.25
CA ARG A 3 -27.99 -9.11 1.13
C ARG A 3 -28.07 -9.91 -0.17
N ASP A 4 -28.74 -9.38 -1.20
CA ASP A 4 -28.99 -10.08 -2.47
C ASP A 4 -27.68 -10.58 -3.11
N LEU A 5 -27.49 -11.90 -3.09
CA LEU A 5 -26.30 -12.61 -3.58
C LEU A 5 -26.02 -12.35 -5.06
N TYR A 6 -27.03 -11.96 -5.84
CA TYR A 6 -26.93 -11.72 -7.29
C TYR A 6 -26.21 -10.42 -7.66
N THR A 7 -25.94 -9.55 -6.69
CA THR A 7 -25.27 -8.26 -6.90
C THR A 7 -23.84 -8.22 -6.37
N VAL A 8 -23.19 -9.38 -6.13
CA VAL A 8 -21.83 -9.43 -5.56
C VAL A 8 -20.80 -10.08 -6.49
N ASP A 9 -21.16 -10.38 -7.74
CA ASP A 9 -20.35 -11.25 -8.61
C ASP A 9 -18.93 -10.70 -8.87
N ILE A 10 -18.78 -9.40 -9.17
CA ILE A 10 -17.46 -8.85 -9.48
C ILE A 10 -16.66 -8.60 -8.20
N LEU A 11 -17.29 -8.12 -7.14
CA LEU A 11 -16.62 -7.87 -5.85
C LEU A 11 -16.13 -9.18 -5.21
N THR A 12 -16.96 -10.23 -5.24
CA THR A 12 -16.56 -11.57 -4.79
C THR A 12 -15.46 -12.16 -5.66
N LEU A 13 -15.57 -12.05 -7.00
CA LEU A 13 -14.53 -12.51 -7.91
C LEU A 13 -13.19 -11.82 -7.65
N THR A 14 -13.20 -10.52 -7.41
CA THR A 14 -11.99 -9.75 -7.11
C THR A 14 -11.39 -10.18 -5.77
N PHE A 15 -12.21 -10.37 -4.74
CA PHE A 15 -11.78 -10.89 -3.45
C PHE A 15 -11.17 -12.29 -3.53
N ILE A 16 -11.82 -13.21 -4.27
CA ILE A 16 -11.31 -14.55 -4.54
C ILE A 16 -9.98 -14.47 -5.29
N GLY A 17 -9.87 -13.58 -6.29
CA GLY A 17 -8.62 -13.29 -6.99
C GLY A 17 -7.51 -12.88 -6.02
N CYS A 18 -7.78 -11.98 -5.08
CA CYS A 18 -6.84 -11.58 -4.04
C CYS A 18 -6.37 -12.77 -3.17
N LEU A 19 -7.29 -13.68 -2.80
CA LEU A 19 -6.94 -14.90 -2.05
C LEU A 19 -6.05 -15.84 -2.88
N ILE A 20 -6.35 -16.02 -4.16
CA ILE A 20 -5.55 -16.85 -5.07
C ILE A 20 -4.13 -16.27 -5.19
N ILE A 21 -3.98 -14.95 -5.32
CA ILE A 21 -2.66 -14.31 -5.40
C ILE A 21 -1.85 -14.57 -4.13
N VAL A 22 -2.46 -14.46 -2.95
CA VAL A 22 -1.76 -14.75 -1.68
C VAL A 22 -1.42 -16.22 -1.59
N ALA A 23 -2.33 -17.13 -1.96
CA ALA A 23 -2.06 -18.55 -2.00
C ALA A 23 -0.88 -18.88 -2.93
N LEU A 24 -0.85 -18.30 -4.15
CA LEU A 24 0.25 -18.44 -5.10
C LEU A 24 1.57 -17.90 -4.54
N SER A 25 1.55 -16.73 -3.89
CA SER A 25 2.76 -16.18 -3.26
C SER A 25 3.34 -17.11 -2.19
N LYS A 26 2.47 -17.75 -1.40
CA LYS A 26 2.85 -18.69 -0.36
C LYS A 26 3.34 -20.02 -0.92
N THR A 27 2.73 -20.54 -2.00
CA THR A 27 3.15 -21.83 -2.59
C THR A 27 4.43 -21.73 -3.39
N LEU A 28 4.62 -20.65 -4.14
CA LEU A 28 5.83 -20.42 -4.95
C LEU A 28 7.04 -20.02 -4.09
N PHE A 29 6.82 -19.31 -2.97
CA PHE A 29 7.89 -18.74 -2.16
C PHE A 29 7.72 -19.00 -0.66
N THR A 30 7.41 -20.23 -0.26
CA THR A 30 7.09 -20.60 1.13
C THR A 30 8.09 -20.10 2.17
N LYS A 31 9.39 -20.32 1.94
CA LYS A 31 10.45 -19.91 2.89
C LYS A 31 10.47 -18.39 3.07
N ARG A 32 10.45 -17.66 1.95
CA ARG A 32 10.44 -16.19 1.92
C ARG A 32 9.16 -15.60 2.52
N PHE A 33 8.01 -16.21 2.28
CA PHE A 33 6.75 -15.75 2.86
C PHE A 33 6.74 -15.86 4.39
N ASN A 34 7.28 -16.95 4.94
CA ASN A 34 7.39 -17.11 6.39
C ASN A 34 8.39 -16.12 6.99
N GLU A 35 9.54 -15.92 6.34
CA GLU A 35 10.52 -14.91 6.75
C GLU A 35 9.95 -13.49 6.66
N PHE A 36 9.19 -13.18 5.60
CA PHE A 36 8.49 -11.90 5.43
C PHE A 36 7.55 -11.60 6.60
N ILE A 37 6.71 -12.56 7.00
CA ILE A 37 5.84 -12.39 8.17
C ILE A 37 6.66 -12.12 9.44
N LEU A 38 7.77 -12.82 9.63
CA LEU A 38 8.65 -12.65 10.79
C LEU A 38 9.41 -11.30 10.78
N LEU A 39 9.80 -10.80 9.61
CA LEU A 39 10.54 -9.54 9.45
C LEU A 39 9.76 -8.33 9.98
N LEU A 40 8.42 -8.33 9.86
CA LEU A 40 7.58 -7.25 10.40
C LEU A 40 7.48 -7.24 11.92
N PHE A 41 7.60 -8.41 12.57
CA PHE A 41 7.59 -8.51 14.03
C PHE A 41 8.99 -8.34 14.65
N ASN A 42 10.07 -8.53 13.86
CA ASN A 42 11.43 -8.50 14.38
C ASN A 42 12.36 -7.60 13.54
N SER A 43 12.56 -6.36 14.01
CA SER A 43 13.39 -5.34 13.38
C SER A 43 14.88 -5.71 13.24
N ARG A 44 15.37 -6.72 13.97
CA ARG A 44 16.78 -7.16 13.94
C ARG A 44 17.16 -7.92 12.67
N HIS A 45 16.20 -8.52 11.95
CA HIS A 45 16.49 -9.33 10.75
C HIS A 45 16.41 -8.55 9.43
N THR A 46 15.94 -7.31 9.45
CA THR A 46 15.83 -6.42 8.27
C THR A 46 17.18 -6.21 7.57
N ASN A 47 18.28 -6.06 8.34
CA ASN A 47 19.62 -5.81 7.82
C ASN A 47 20.29 -7.01 7.11
N LEU A 48 19.86 -8.25 7.38
CA LEU A 48 20.40 -9.44 6.72
C LEU A 48 19.75 -9.66 5.35
N TYR A 49 18.48 -9.29 5.20
CA TYR A 49 17.70 -9.50 3.98
C TYR A 49 18.08 -8.54 2.83
N ILE A 50 18.45 -7.30 3.16
CA ILE A 50 18.85 -6.27 2.18
C ILE A 50 20.11 -6.67 1.38
N LYS A 51 20.92 -7.60 1.91
CA LYS A 51 22.17 -8.04 1.27
C LYS A 51 21.97 -9.08 0.16
N GLU A 52 20.83 -9.75 0.09
CA GLU A 52 20.58 -10.86 -0.86
C GLU A 52 19.49 -10.55 -1.90
N GLN A 53 18.85 -9.38 -1.85
CA GLN A 53 17.81 -9.05 -2.81
C GLN A 53 18.37 -8.70 -4.18
N ARG A 54 17.99 -9.52 -5.16
CA ARG A 54 17.96 -9.14 -6.57
C ARG A 54 16.68 -8.33 -6.79
N PHE A 55 16.81 -7.25 -7.55
CA PHE A 55 15.75 -6.30 -7.89
C PHE A 55 14.39 -6.95 -8.19
N PHE A 56 13.30 -6.40 -7.63
CA PHE A 56 11.91 -6.73 -7.95
C PHE A 56 11.66 -8.23 -8.12
N ASP A 57 11.68 -8.95 -7.00
CA ASP A 57 11.35 -10.36 -7.02
C ASP A 57 9.85 -10.57 -7.30
N LEU A 58 9.52 -11.60 -8.07
CA LEU A 58 8.14 -11.99 -8.42
C LEU A 58 7.25 -12.07 -7.17
N PHE A 59 7.84 -12.46 -6.03
CA PHE A 59 7.20 -12.48 -4.72
C PHE A 59 6.63 -11.12 -4.29
N GLU A 60 7.43 -10.06 -4.38
CA GLU A 60 7.00 -8.71 -4.01
C GLU A 60 5.95 -8.18 -4.98
N GLY A 61 6.11 -8.47 -6.27
CA GLY A 61 5.13 -8.10 -7.29
C GLY A 61 3.74 -8.72 -7.04
N LEU A 62 3.69 -10.01 -6.67
CA LEU A 62 2.44 -10.68 -6.33
C LEU A 62 1.76 -10.05 -5.11
N LEU A 63 2.50 -9.80 -4.03
CA LEU A 63 1.94 -9.18 -2.82
C LEU A 63 1.54 -7.72 -3.05
N PHE A 64 2.28 -7.00 -3.88
CA PHE A 64 1.95 -5.63 -4.25
C PHE A 64 0.67 -5.56 -5.09
N LEU A 65 0.47 -6.50 -6.01
CA LEU A 65 -0.77 -6.63 -6.76
C LEU A 65 -1.94 -6.93 -5.82
N ASN A 66 -1.76 -7.80 -4.83
CA ASN A 66 -2.77 -8.05 -3.80
C ASN A 66 -3.11 -6.77 -3.00
N PHE A 67 -2.11 -5.99 -2.62
CA PHE A 67 -2.30 -4.71 -1.92
C PHE A 67 -3.13 -3.72 -2.75
N ILE A 68 -2.79 -3.53 -4.02
CA ILE A 68 -3.49 -2.60 -4.91
C ILE A 68 -4.96 -3.01 -5.11
N LEU A 69 -5.24 -4.29 -5.35
CA LEU A 69 -6.61 -4.77 -5.53
C LEU A 69 -7.45 -4.58 -4.25
N ASN A 70 -6.86 -4.85 -3.08
CA ASN A 70 -7.52 -4.63 -1.80
C ASN A 70 -7.82 -3.15 -1.52
N LEU A 71 -6.90 -2.24 -1.88
CA LEU A 71 -7.16 -0.81 -1.81
C LEU A 71 -8.27 -0.37 -2.79
N GLY A 72 -8.29 -0.93 -4.00
CA GLY A 72 -9.36 -0.68 -4.97
C GLY A 72 -10.73 -1.11 -4.46
N LEU A 73 -10.83 -2.28 -3.82
CA LEU A 73 -12.06 -2.77 -3.19
C LEU A 73 -12.53 -1.84 -2.06
N LEU A 74 -11.60 -1.43 -1.20
CA LEU A 74 -11.90 -0.50 -0.11
C LEU A 74 -12.35 0.87 -0.63
N LEU A 75 -11.69 1.41 -1.65
CA LEU A 75 -12.08 2.69 -2.23
C LEU A 75 -13.46 2.60 -2.92
N HIS A 76 -13.73 1.51 -3.64
CA HIS A 76 -15.04 1.31 -4.27
C HIS A 76 -16.15 1.22 -3.23
N THR A 77 -15.95 0.45 -2.16
CA THR A 77 -16.93 0.36 -1.06
C THR A 77 -17.15 1.72 -0.38
N TYR A 78 -16.09 2.51 -0.19
CA TYR A 78 -16.21 3.87 0.33
C TYR A 78 -17.01 4.81 -0.57
N LEU A 79 -16.65 4.88 -1.86
CA LEU A 79 -17.30 5.78 -2.81
C LEU A 79 -18.77 5.38 -3.06
N ASN A 80 -19.07 4.07 -3.07
CA ASN A 80 -20.42 3.58 -3.29
C ASN A 80 -21.37 3.93 -2.12
N GLU A 81 -20.86 4.05 -0.89
CA GLU A 81 -21.65 4.55 0.26
C GLU A 81 -21.88 6.07 0.23
N GLN A 82 -21.03 6.83 -0.46
CA GLN A 82 -21.19 8.29 -0.58
C GLN A 82 -22.05 8.70 -1.76
N SER A 83 -22.07 7.90 -2.82
CA SER A 83 -22.82 8.19 -4.04
C SER A 83 -24.32 7.94 -3.85
N LEU A 84 -25.16 8.89 -4.31
CA LEU A 84 -26.62 8.70 -4.37
C LEU A 84 -27.03 7.54 -5.30
N ASN A 85 -26.24 7.27 -6.34
CA ASN A 85 -26.46 6.19 -7.30
C ASN A 85 -25.43 5.07 -7.11
N ARG A 86 -25.86 3.82 -7.26
CA ARG A 86 -24.94 2.67 -7.20
C ARG A 86 -23.87 2.77 -8.28
N LEU A 87 -22.61 2.74 -7.86
CA LEU A 87 -21.47 2.76 -8.77
C LEU A 87 -21.33 1.40 -9.48
N PRO A 88 -20.89 1.38 -10.75
CA PRO A 88 -20.63 0.13 -11.44
C PRO A 88 -19.45 -0.61 -10.80
N GLN A 89 -19.61 -1.91 -10.57
CA GLN A 89 -18.62 -2.72 -9.86
C GLN A 89 -17.29 -2.89 -10.62
N VAL A 90 -17.32 -2.73 -11.94
CA VAL A 90 -16.12 -2.75 -12.78
C VAL A 90 -15.15 -1.62 -12.41
N ASP A 91 -15.63 -0.55 -11.78
CA ASP A 91 -14.79 0.57 -11.34
C ASP A 91 -13.75 0.16 -10.30
N VAL A 92 -13.92 -0.97 -9.61
CA VAL A 92 -12.90 -1.53 -8.70
C VAL A 92 -11.56 -1.68 -9.43
N PHE A 93 -11.56 -2.23 -10.65
CA PHE A 93 -10.34 -2.41 -11.43
C PHE A 93 -9.78 -1.08 -11.91
N LYS A 94 -10.64 -0.11 -12.23
CA LYS A 94 -10.23 1.25 -12.61
C LYS A 94 -9.51 1.95 -11.46
N TYR A 95 -10.08 1.87 -10.25
CA TYR A 95 -9.48 2.43 -9.03
C TYR A 95 -8.17 1.72 -8.68
N ALA A 96 -8.15 0.39 -8.71
CA ALA A 96 -6.95 -0.40 -8.49
C ALA A 96 -5.83 -0.02 -9.49
N LEU A 97 -6.14 0.07 -10.79
CA LEU A 97 -5.17 0.48 -11.80
C LEU A 97 -4.65 1.90 -11.56
N LEU A 98 -5.51 2.85 -11.23
CA LEU A 98 -5.10 4.23 -10.97
C LEU A 98 -4.16 4.32 -9.76
N ILE A 99 -4.53 3.65 -8.66
CA ILE A 99 -3.71 3.57 -7.44
C ILE A 99 -2.37 2.89 -7.74
N GLY A 100 -2.39 1.75 -8.44
CA GLY A 100 -1.18 1.01 -8.79
C GLY A 100 -0.23 1.82 -9.66
N LEU A 101 -0.76 2.49 -10.69
CA LEU A 101 0.02 3.35 -11.58
C LEU A 101 0.64 4.51 -10.81
N PHE A 102 -0.13 5.18 -9.93
CA PHE A 102 0.38 6.25 -9.08
C PHE A 102 1.53 5.77 -8.16
N LEU A 103 1.36 4.62 -7.51
CA LEU A 103 2.39 4.05 -6.62
C LEU A 103 3.66 3.64 -7.39
N ILE A 104 3.52 3.02 -8.55
CA ILE A 104 4.67 2.63 -9.40
C ILE A 104 5.42 3.86 -9.87
N LEU A 105 4.71 4.88 -10.38
CA LEU A 105 5.33 6.14 -10.78
C LEU A 105 6.07 6.80 -9.61
N LYS A 106 5.46 6.83 -8.42
CA LYS A 106 6.09 7.38 -7.21
C LYS A 106 7.41 6.66 -6.92
N VAL A 107 7.43 5.34 -6.92
CA VAL A 107 8.65 4.55 -6.68
C VAL A 107 9.71 4.81 -7.76
N LEU A 108 9.33 4.91 -9.03
CA LEU A 108 10.27 5.23 -10.11
C LEU A 108 10.92 6.61 -9.91
N PHE A 109 10.14 7.63 -9.55
CA PHE A 109 10.68 8.95 -9.23
C PHE A 109 11.60 8.95 -8.01
N GLU A 110 11.24 8.20 -6.96
CA GLU A 110 12.08 8.04 -5.76
C GLU A 110 13.46 7.47 -6.11
N ARG A 111 13.51 6.48 -7.02
CA ARG A 111 14.79 5.88 -7.47
C ARG A 111 15.58 6.81 -8.38
N LEU A 112 14.93 7.52 -9.29
CA LEU A 112 15.62 8.50 -10.16
C LEU A 112 16.27 9.61 -9.34
N LEU A 113 15.55 10.19 -8.39
CA LEU A 113 16.08 11.23 -7.52
C LEU A 113 17.18 10.71 -6.59
N SER A 114 17.05 9.46 -6.15
CA SER A 114 18.11 8.82 -5.38
C SER A 114 19.43 8.71 -6.14
N SER A 115 19.36 8.47 -7.44
CA SER A 115 20.56 8.38 -8.28
C SER A 115 21.17 9.75 -8.58
N VAL A 116 20.34 10.79 -8.73
CA VAL A 116 20.81 12.16 -8.91
C VAL A 116 21.51 12.71 -7.65
N LEU A 117 21.13 12.22 -6.47
CA LEU A 117 21.61 12.70 -5.18
C LEU A 117 22.71 11.82 -4.55
N ASP A 118 23.20 10.79 -5.25
CA ASP A 118 24.21 9.81 -4.76
C ASP A 118 23.86 9.19 -3.38
N ILE A 119 22.58 8.91 -3.16
CA ILE A 119 22.06 8.32 -1.91
C ILE A 119 21.27 7.00 -2.14
N GLU A 120 21.53 6.30 -3.25
CA GLU A 120 20.93 5.00 -3.62
C GLU A 120 20.89 3.98 -2.49
N PRO A 121 21.97 3.67 -1.76
CA PRO A 121 21.93 2.59 -0.77
C PRO A 121 20.97 2.87 0.38
N ILE A 122 20.69 4.14 0.65
CA ILE A 122 19.81 4.57 1.74
C ILE A 122 18.35 4.57 1.27
N ILE A 123 18.09 5.11 0.07
CA ILE A 123 16.74 5.17 -0.48
C ILE A 123 16.26 3.80 -0.96
N ASP A 124 17.09 2.97 -1.57
CA ASP A 124 16.67 1.61 -1.98
C ASP A 124 16.24 0.79 -0.75
N LYS A 125 16.97 0.92 0.36
CA LYS A 125 16.59 0.32 1.65
C LYS A 125 15.24 0.86 2.14
N TYR A 126 15.04 2.17 2.05
CA TYR A 126 13.77 2.81 2.41
C TYR A 126 12.60 2.30 1.57
N ILE A 127 12.75 2.29 0.25
CA ILE A 127 11.75 1.82 -0.70
C ILE A 127 11.39 0.37 -0.42
N PHE A 128 12.38 -0.48 -0.13
CA PHE A 128 12.15 -1.88 0.21
C PHE A 128 11.35 -2.04 1.51
N GLU A 129 11.76 -1.38 2.60
CA GLU A 129 11.04 -1.46 3.88
C GLU A 129 9.61 -0.89 3.75
N LYS A 130 9.44 0.20 3.01
CA LYS A 130 8.13 0.82 2.71
C LYS A 130 7.22 -0.10 1.90
N THR A 131 7.73 -0.70 0.83
CA THR A 131 6.96 -1.62 -0.02
C THR A 131 6.59 -2.89 0.73
N SER A 132 7.51 -3.42 1.54
CA SER A 132 7.25 -4.57 2.41
C SER A 132 6.13 -4.28 3.41
N PHE A 133 6.13 -3.10 4.02
CA PHE A 133 5.06 -2.68 4.92
C PHE A 133 3.71 -2.56 4.21
N GLN A 134 3.67 -1.98 3.01
CA GLN A 134 2.45 -1.90 2.20
C GLN A 134 1.90 -3.28 1.83
N ASN A 135 2.77 -4.21 1.43
CA ASN A 135 2.40 -5.58 1.12
C ASN A 135 1.77 -6.29 2.33
N PHE A 136 2.30 -6.04 3.53
CA PHE A 136 1.70 -6.55 4.76
C PHE A 136 0.33 -5.95 5.06
N VAL A 137 0.18 -4.64 4.88
CA VAL A 137 -1.12 -3.97 4.98
C VAL A 137 -2.14 -4.60 4.01
N GLY A 138 -1.71 -4.99 2.80
CA GLY A 138 -2.53 -5.74 1.85
C GLY A 138 -3.05 -7.07 2.39
N LEU A 139 -2.19 -7.83 3.08
CA LEU A 139 -2.59 -9.09 3.73
C LEU A 139 -3.59 -8.86 4.87
N VAL A 140 -3.43 -7.79 5.65
CA VAL A 140 -4.37 -7.42 6.72
C VAL A 140 -5.68 -6.87 6.16
N LEU A 141 -5.65 -6.21 4.99
CA LEU A 141 -6.85 -5.70 4.33
C LEU A 141 -7.78 -6.80 3.83
N LEU A 142 -7.26 -7.97 3.48
CA LEU A 142 -8.07 -9.10 3.02
C LEU A 142 -9.21 -9.47 3.99
N PRO A 143 -8.95 -9.84 5.27
CA PRO A 143 -10.02 -10.17 6.20
C PRO A 143 -10.93 -8.97 6.51
N ILE A 144 -10.40 -7.75 6.47
CA ILE A 144 -11.18 -6.52 6.65
C ILE A 144 -12.18 -6.33 5.51
N ASN A 145 -11.72 -6.44 4.26
CA ASN A 145 -12.56 -6.35 3.07
C ASN A 145 -13.62 -7.47 3.04
N ALA A 146 -13.27 -8.68 3.51
CA ALA A 146 -14.25 -9.75 3.65
C ALA A 146 -15.40 -9.37 4.60
N LEU A 147 -15.09 -8.77 5.76
CA LEU A 147 -16.11 -8.30 6.69
C LEU A 147 -16.96 -7.17 6.10
N LEU A 148 -16.34 -6.20 5.42
CA LEU A 148 -17.04 -5.08 4.79
C LEU A 148 -17.99 -5.51 3.66
N ILE A 149 -17.61 -6.53 2.89
CA ILE A 149 -18.40 -7.00 1.75
C ILE A 149 -19.54 -7.92 2.21
N TYR A 150 -19.26 -8.86 3.13
CA TYR A 150 -20.18 -9.95 3.42
C TYR A 150 -20.98 -9.80 4.72
N THR A 151 -20.46 -9.12 5.75
CA THR A 151 -21.08 -9.14 7.09
C THR A 151 -21.60 -7.78 7.53
N LEU A 152 -20.84 -6.71 7.32
CA LEU A 152 -21.17 -5.38 7.81
C LEU A 152 -21.82 -4.55 6.70
N THR A 153 -22.92 -3.85 7.03
CA THR A 153 -23.38 -2.74 6.19
C THR A 153 -22.36 -1.61 6.36
N PRO A 154 -21.70 -1.16 5.27
CA PRO A 154 -20.60 -0.22 5.42
C PRO A 154 -21.14 1.12 5.95
N ASN A 155 -20.69 1.54 7.12
CA ASN A 155 -21.05 2.84 7.69
C ASN A 155 -19.97 3.86 7.33
N GLN A 156 -20.36 5.09 7.01
CA GLN A 156 -19.42 6.17 6.68
C GLN A 156 -18.35 6.36 7.76
N THR A 157 -18.74 6.31 9.04
CA THR A 157 -17.79 6.44 10.16
C THR A 157 -16.80 5.28 10.23
N LEU A 158 -17.25 4.05 9.94
CA LEU A 158 -16.39 2.87 9.94
C LEU A 158 -15.37 2.95 8.79
N LEU A 159 -15.81 3.34 7.59
CA LEU A 159 -14.91 3.47 6.45
C LEU A 159 -13.90 4.60 6.62
N ILE A 160 -14.32 5.76 7.15
CA ILE A 160 -13.40 6.89 7.44
C ILE A 160 -12.38 6.51 8.50
N THR A 161 -12.80 5.84 9.58
CA THR A 161 -11.85 5.39 10.62
C THR A 161 -10.85 4.39 10.05
N LEU A 162 -11.28 3.48 9.18
CA LEU A 162 -10.39 2.51 8.55
C LEU A 162 -9.40 3.17 7.59
N LEU A 163 -9.83 4.14 6.80
CA LEU A 163 -8.96 4.93 5.93
C LEU A 163 -7.93 5.76 6.73
N ALA A 164 -8.37 6.35 7.85
CA ALA A 164 -7.49 7.08 8.76
C ALA A 164 -6.44 6.16 9.42
N ILE A 165 -6.84 4.95 9.83
CA ILE A 165 -5.92 3.95 10.37
C ILE A 165 -4.87 3.53 9.33
N LEU A 166 -5.28 3.33 8.06
CA LEU A 166 -4.34 3.00 6.98
C LEU A 166 -3.32 4.11 6.74
N LEU A 167 -3.76 5.36 6.72
CA LEU A 167 -2.87 6.52 6.62
C LEU A 167 -1.94 6.60 7.83
N ALA A 168 -2.45 6.42 9.05
CA ALA A 168 -1.64 6.44 10.26
C ALA A 168 -0.58 5.33 10.28
N LEU A 169 -0.92 4.12 9.83
CA LEU A 169 0.02 3.02 9.66
C LEU A 169 1.14 3.39 8.68
N GLN A 170 0.80 4.04 7.56
CA GLN A 170 1.79 4.48 6.57
C GLN A 170 2.78 5.49 7.17
N PHE A 171 2.29 6.49 7.92
CA PHE A 171 3.15 7.45 8.62
C PHE A 171 3.98 6.81 9.74
N PHE A 172 3.40 5.85 10.46
CA PHE A 172 4.10 5.12 11.52
C PHE A 172 5.23 4.26 10.97
N GLY A 173 5.03 3.58 9.83
CA GLY A 173 6.08 2.84 9.13
C GLY A 173 7.24 3.75 8.72
N LEU A 174 6.93 4.95 8.21
CA LEU A 174 7.94 5.97 7.89
C LEU A 174 8.70 6.44 9.13
N PHE A 175 8.00 6.69 10.24
CA PHE A 175 8.63 7.10 11.49
C PHE A 175 9.57 6.03 12.07
N LEU A 176 9.14 4.76 12.09
CA LEU A 176 9.96 3.65 12.55
C LEU A 176 11.22 3.48 11.70
N PHE A 177 11.09 3.61 10.37
CA PHE A 177 12.21 3.54 9.46
C PHE A 177 13.27 4.61 9.75
N ILE A 178 12.83 5.87 9.90
CA ILE A 178 13.72 6.99 10.23
C ILE A 178 14.41 6.72 11.56
N LYS A 179 13.65 6.32 12.58
CA LYS A 179 14.18 6.03 13.92
C LYS A 179 15.25 4.93 13.90
N ASN A 180 15.03 3.86 13.14
CA ASN A 180 15.94 2.71 13.11
C ASN A 180 17.25 3.00 12.35
N ASN A 181 17.21 3.92 11.37
CA ASN A 181 18.33 4.20 10.48
C ASN A 181 18.96 5.60 10.70
N LEU A 182 18.59 6.29 11.79
CA LEU A 182 19.08 7.64 12.17
C LEU A 182 20.61 7.81 12.07
N ASN A 183 21.39 6.79 12.44
CA ASN A 183 22.85 6.84 12.41
C ASN A 183 23.43 6.89 10.99
N VAL A 184 22.75 6.27 10.01
CA VAL A 184 23.12 6.31 8.59
C VAL A 184 22.70 7.67 8.01
N PHE A 185 21.51 8.14 8.38
CA PHE A 185 20.98 9.44 7.97
C PHE A 185 21.81 10.61 8.45
N ARG A 186 22.47 10.53 9.62
CA ARG A 186 23.28 11.63 10.16
C ARG A 186 24.38 12.13 9.21
N LYS A 187 24.84 11.30 8.28
CA LYS A 187 25.87 11.67 7.29
C LYS A 187 25.32 12.48 6.11
N SER A 188 24.02 12.40 5.82
CA SER A 188 23.36 13.04 4.67
C SER A 188 21.95 13.56 5.00
N LEU A 189 21.74 14.06 6.23
CA LEU A 189 20.42 14.51 6.72
C LEU A 189 19.75 15.51 5.79
N PHE A 190 20.52 16.43 5.22
CA PHE A 190 20.00 17.47 4.34
C PHE A 190 19.36 16.87 3.08
N TYR A 191 20.05 15.93 2.41
CA TYR A 191 19.53 15.26 1.21
C TYR A 191 18.32 14.38 1.51
N PHE A 192 18.30 13.74 2.68
CA PHE A 192 17.14 12.95 3.11
C PHE A 192 15.92 13.80 3.41
N ILE A 193 16.08 14.94 4.10
CA ILE A 193 14.99 15.89 4.35
C ILE A 193 14.46 16.44 3.03
N LEU A 194 15.35 16.81 2.09
CA LEU A 194 14.96 17.29 0.77
C LEU A 194 14.14 16.24 0.02
N TYR A 195 14.58 14.97 0.03
CA TYR A 195 13.84 13.84 -0.53
C TYR A 195 12.44 13.69 0.08
N LEU A 196 12.34 13.67 1.42
CA LEU A 196 11.08 13.48 2.14
C LEU A 196 10.10 14.64 1.85
N CYS A 197 10.61 15.87 1.82
CA CYS A 197 9.80 17.03 1.47
C CYS A 197 9.30 17.00 0.02
N THR A 198 10.13 16.60 -0.95
CA THR A 198 9.78 16.67 -2.38
C THR A 198 8.96 15.48 -2.88
N LEU A 199 9.21 14.26 -2.41
CA LEU A 199 8.58 13.05 -2.95
C LEU A 199 7.51 12.45 -2.04
N GLU A 200 7.67 12.61 -0.72
CA GLU A 200 6.68 12.12 0.24
C GLU A 200 5.63 13.19 0.52
N ILE A 201 6.02 14.41 0.90
CA ILE A 201 5.06 15.43 1.38
C ILE A 201 4.48 16.27 0.24
N ALA A 202 5.30 16.75 -0.71
CA ALA A 202 4.84 17.67 -1.75
C ALA A 202 3.68 17.15 -2.62
N PRO A 203 3.61 15.86 -3.01
CA PRO A 203 2.48 15.36 -3.80
C PRO A 203 1.14 15.50 -3.06
N TYR A 204 1.12 15.29 -1.74
CA TYR A 204 -0.09 15.47 -0.93
C TYR A 204 -0.48 16.95 -0.82
N VAL A 205 0.50 17.86 -0.72
CA VAL A 205 0.25 19.31 -0.70
C VAL A 205 -0.30 19.80 -2.05
N VAL A 206 0.24 19.29 -3.16
CA VAL A 206 -0.26 19.60 -4.51
C VAL A 206 -1.68 19.06 -4.71
N LEU A 207 -1.95 17.82 -4.30
CA LEU A 207 -3.30 17.24 -4.34
C LEU A 207 -4.30 18.05 -3.49
N TYR A 208 -3.93 18.42 -2.27
CA TYR A 208 -4.75 19.27 -1.41
C TYR A 208 -5.06 20.62 -2.08
N LYS A 209 -4.07 21.24 -2.71
CA LYS A 209 -4.27 22.49 -3.44
C LYS A 209 -5.22 22.31 -4.62
N ILE A 210 -5.03 21.28 -5.46
CA ILE A 210 -5.90 21.02 -6.62
C ILE A 210 -7.35 20.77 -6.19
N ILE A 211 -7.55 19.98 -5.13
CA ILE A 211 -8.89 19.74 -4.59
C ILE A 211 -9.48 21.07 -4.15
N THR A 212 -8.81 21.83 -3.28
CA THR A 212 -9.35 23.10 -2.74
C THR A 212 -9.55 24.19 -3.79
N THR A 213 -8.73 24.26 -4.85
CA THR A 213 -8.89 25.23 -5.94
C THR A 213 -9.97 24.87 -6.95
N ASN A 214 -10.30 23.59 -7.13
CA ASN A 214 -11.40 23.17 -8.01
C ASN A 214 -12.80 23.29 -7.37
N TRP A 215 -12.89 23.74 -6.11
CA TRP A 215 -14.16 24.01 -5.41
C TRP A 215 -14.50 25.52 -5.31
N VAL A 216 -13.82 26.39 -6.08
CA VAL A 216 -14.14 27.83 -6.26
C VAL A 216 -14.45 28.08 -7.73
#